data_AF-A0A6A6VXB5-F1
#
_entry.id   AF-A0A6A6VXB5-F1
#
_cell.length_a   1.000
_cell.length_b   1.000
_cell.length_c   1.000
_cell.angle_alpha   90.00
_cell.angle_beta   90.00
_cell.angle_gamma   90.00
#
_symmetry.space_group_name_H-M   'P 1'
#
loop_
_entity.id
_entity.type
_entity.pdbx_description
1 polymer ?
#
loop_
_entity_poly.entity_id
_entity_poly.type
_entity_poly.pdbx_seq_one_letter_code
_entity_poly.pdbx_strand_id
1 'polypeptide(L)'
;MMSLQCLRRLERLTLNPKIALNPQIIRPSSIPRLCTSRTVPSRRPFSSTPIPRATLMQVLRGCRKPQPKRRAESPAVRGRCEMKGVCVRVGVITPKKPNSGERKFARVRLSSGEVVMAYIPGEGHNLQQHSVVMIRGGRSQDCPGVKYHVVRGALDLGGVGNRVTSRSKYGTKKPKSIVSE
;
A
#
# COMPACT_ATOMS: atom_id res chain seq x y z
N MET A 1 3.51 66.75 9.71
CA MET A 1 3.71 68.06 9.06
C MET A 1 3.78 67.84 7.55
N MET A 2 2.90 68.53 6.80
CA MET A 2 2.94 68.83 5.34
C MET A 2 2.84 67.64 4.35
N SER A 3 2.03 67.61 3.27
CA SER A 3 1.10 68.57 2.66
C SER A 3 0.13 67.85 1.70
N LEU A 4 -1.08 68.43 1.55
CA LEU A 4 -2.13 68.14 0.57
C LEU A 4 -1.79 68.63 -0.86
N GLN A 5 -2.64 68.24 -1.82
CA GLN A 5 -2.85 68.72 -3.23
C GLN A 5 -2.29 67.75 -4.30
N CYS A 6 -2.92 67.48 -5.45
CA CYS A 6 -3.97 68.19 -6.19
C CYS A 6 -4.74 67.24 -7.16
N LEU A 7 -6.01 67.57 -7.38
CA LEU A 7 -6.96 67.02 -8.36
C LEU A 7 -6.67 67.46 -9.81
N ARG A 8 -7.41 66.83 -10.75
CA ARG A 8 -7.69 67.14 -12.19
C ARG A 8 -6.91 66.19 -13.13
N ARG A 9 -7.56 65.45 -14.04
CA ARG A 9 -8.44 65.95 -15.10
C ARG A 9 -9.33 64.82 -15.67
N LEU A 10 -10.65 65.06 -15.68
CA LEU A 10 -11.69 64.33 -16.41
C LEU A 10 -11.87 64.96 -17.80
N GLU A 11 -11.80 64.18 -18.87
CA GLU A 11 -12.35 64.50 -20.20
C GLU A 11 -12.63 63.16 -20.92
N ARG A 12 -13.66 62.93 -21.73
CA ARG A 12 -15.04 63.40 -21.86
C ARG A 12 -15.68 62.38 -22.82
N LEU A 13 -16.92 61.96 -22.56
CA LEU A 13 -17.68 61.02 -23.39
C LEU A 13 -18.04 61.63 -24.75
N THR A 14 -18.02 60.81 -25.81
CA THR A 14 -18.77 61.08 -27.05
C THR A 14 -19.54 59.83 -27.49
N LEU A 15 -20.86 59.88 -27.32
CA LEU A 15 -21.86 59.01 -27.94
C LEU A 15 -22.09 59.43 -29.40
N ASN A 16 -22.60 58.52 -30.23
CA ASN A 16 -23.71 58.68 -31.21
C ASN A 16 -23.62 57.63 -32.36
N PRO A 17 -24.68 57.37 -33.14
CA PRO A 17 -26.08 57.14 -32.80
C PRO A 17 -26.68 55.87 -33.49
N LYS A 18 -27.95 55.58 -33.16
CA LYS A 18 -28.84 54.49 -33.63
C LYS A 18 -29.21 54.57 -35.12
N ILE A 19 -29.55 53.43 -35.73
CA ILE A 19 -30.63 53.16 -36.75
C ILE A 19 -30.83 51.61 -36.72
N ALA A 20 -31.87 51.02 -36.14
CA ALA A 20 -33.31 50.92 -36.47
C ALA A 20 -33.68 49.91 -37.60
N LEU A 21 -34.14 48.72 -37.15
CA LEU A 21 -35.29 47.86 -37.59
C LEU A 21 -35.61 47.65 -39.09
N ASN A 22 -35.72 46.38 -39.55
CA ASN A 22 -37.00 45.64 -39.56
C ASN A 22 -36.86 44.17 -40.09
N PRO A 23 -37.77 43.25 -39.71
CA PRO A 23 -37.77 41.82 -40.05
C PRO A 23 -38.79 41.48 -41.16
N GLN A 24 -38.52 40.48 -42.02
CA GLN A 24 -39.56 39.69 -42.71
C GLN A 24 -39.06 38.28 -43.12
N ILE A 25 -39.65 37.24 -42.49
CA ILE A 25 -40.30 36.00 -42.98
C ILE A 25 -39.64 35.15 -44.11
N ILE A 26 -39.86 33.80 -44.02
CA ILE A 26 -39.82 32.68 -45.02
C ILE A 26 -38.62 31.72 -44.76
N ARG A 27 -38.68 30.39 -44.49
CA ARG A 27 -39.67 29.28 -44.52
C ARG A 27 -39.12 28.07 -43.69
N PRO A 28 -39.95 27.07 -43.29
CA PRO A 28 -39.49 25.79 -42.74
C PRO A 28 -39.48 24.66 -43.79
N SER A 29 -38.64 23.62 -43.61
CA SER A 29 -39.02 22.18 -43.63
C SER A 29 -37.85 21.21 -43.92
N SER A 30 -37.77 20.20 -43.04
CA SER A 30 -37.39 18.79 -43.25
C SER A 30 -36.20 18.41 -44.16
N ILE A 31 -35.09 18.00 -43.52
CA ILE A 31 -34.24 16.92 -44.04
C ILE A 31 -34.20 15.83 -42.95
N PRO A 32 -34.68 14.60 -43.21
CA PRO A 32 -34.49 13.50 -42.28
C PRO A 32 -33.06 12.99 -42.46
N ARG A 33 -32.19 13.19 -41.45
CA ARG A 33 -30.94 12.42 -41.41
C ARG A 33 -31.24 11.08 -40.78
N LEU A 34 -31.01 10.04 -41.58
CA LEU A 34 -31.13 8.64 -41.21
C LEU A 34 -30.54 8.36 -39.83
N CYS A 35 -31.32 7.62 -39.06
CA CYS A 35 -30.90 6.85 -37.91
C CYS A 35 -29.60 6.08 -38.22
N THR A 36 -28.49 6.55 -37.67
CA THR A 36 -27.40 5.66 -37.29
C THR A 36 -27.41 5.64 -35.77
N SER A 37 -28.11 4.64 -35.22
CA SER A 37 -27.96 4.24 -33.82
C SER A 37 -26.50 3.85 -33.62
N ARG A 38 -25.67 4.82 -33.25
CA ARG A 38 -24.38 4.52 -32.62
C ARG A 38 -24.74 3.94 -31.27
N THR A 39 -24.95 2.63 -31.21
CA THR A 39 -24.89 1.85 -29.98
C THR A 39 -23.49 2.07 -29.42
N VAL A 40 -23.34 3.12 -28.61
CA VAL A 40 -22.17 3.27 -27.77
C VAL A 40 -22.18 2.02 -26.89
N PRO A 41 -21.16 1.15 -26.97
CA PRO A 41 -21.11 0.00 -26.08
C PRO A 41 -21.19 0.57 -24.67
N SER A 42 -22.22 0.19 -23.92
CA SER A 42 -22.35 0.59 -22.54
C SER A 42 -21.14 0.00 -21.84
N ARG A 43 -20.11 0.84 -21.64
CA ARG A 43 -19.02 0.55 -20.73
C ARG A 43 -19.71 0.37 -19.39
N ARG A 44 -20.03 -0.87 -19.02
CA ARG A 44 -20.36 -1.20 -17.65
C ARG A 44 -19.17 -0.70 -16.83
N PRO A 45 -19.33 0.34 -16.00
CA PRO A 45 -18.25 0.70 -15.12
C PRO A 45 -18.17 -0.45 -14.12
N PHE A 46 -17.22 -1.35 -14.29
CA PHE A 46 -16.91 -2.37 -13.29
C PHE A 46 -16.48 -1.77 -11.93
N SER A 47 -16.39 -0.44 -11.86
CA SER A 47 -16.15 0.31 -10.65
C SER A 47 -17.46 0.92 -10.15
N SER A 48 -17.96 0.40 -9.02
CA SER A 48 -19.12 0.92 -8.29
C SER A 48 -18.86 2.25 -7.59
N THR A 49 -17.61 2.74 -7.59
CA THR A 49 -17.27 4.01 -6.95
C THR A 49 -17.55 5.17 -7.92
N PRO A 50 -18.46 6.12 -7.58
CA PRO A 50 -18.68 7.29 -8.41
C PRO A 50 -17.40 8.13 -8.47
N ILE A 51 -17.00 8.53 -9.69
CA ILE A 51 -15.89 9.47 -9.86
C ILE A 51 -16.31 10.77 -9.17
N PRO A 52 -15.58 11.28 -8.16
CA PRO A 52 -15.93 12.55 -7.54
C PRO A 52 -15.82 13.64 -8.61
N ARG A 53 -16.99 14.16 -9.03
CA ARG A 53 -17.04 15.26 -9.99
C ARG A 53 -16.54 16.52 -9.28
N ALA A 54 -15.49 17.12 -9.83
CA ALA A 54 -14.92 18.37 -9.36
C ALA A 54 -14.85 19.35 -10.54
N THR A 55 -15.12 20.63 -10.29
CA THR A 55 -14.99 21.69 -11.29
C THR A 55 -13.50 21.92 -11.63
N LEU A 56 -13.23 22.48 -12.81
CA LEU A 56 -11.86 22.79 -13.23
C LEU A 56 -11.11 23.63 -12.19
N MET A 57 -11.79 24.64 -11.62
CA MET A 57 -11.22 25.50 -10.57
C MET A 57 -10.93 24.75 -9.27
N GLN A 58 -11.75 23.75 -8.89
CA GLN A 58 -11.46 22.90 -7.73
C GLN A 58 -10.23 22.00 -7.98
N VAL A 59 -10.09 21.48 -9.20
CA VAL A 59 -8.92 20.69 -9.60
C VAL A 59 -7.66 21.55 -9.60
N LEU A 60 -7.72 22.77 -10.15
CA LEU A 60 -6.62 23.73 -10.11
C LEU A 60 -6.20 24.11 -8.69
N ARG A 61 -7.16 24.12 -7.73
CA ARG A 61 -6.90 24.29 -6.29
C ARG A 61 -6.39 23.02 -5.58
N GLY A 62 -6.15 21.93 -6.31
CA GLY A 62 -5.59 20.70 -5.76
C GLY A 62 -6.58 19.78 -5.03
N CYS A 63 -7.87 19.79 -5.40
CA CYS A 63 -8.87 18.92 -4.75
C CYS A 63 -8.60 17.42 -4.91
N ARG A 64 -7.82 17.01 -5.93
CA ARG A 64 -7.48 15.60 -6.20
C ARG A 64 -6.24 15.19 -5.40
N LYS A 65 -6.45 14.52 -4.26
CA LYS A 65 -5.36 13.96 -3.45
C LYS A 65 -5.14 12.50 -3.81
N PRO A 66 -3.88 12.03 -3.94
CA PRO A 66 -3.60 10.61 -4.13
C PRO A 66 -4.02 9.83 -2.89
N GLN A 67 -4.42 8.57 -3.08
CA GLN A 67 -4.67 7.67 -1.96
C GLN A 67 -3.36 7.48 -1.17
N PRO A 68 -3.38 7.56 0.18
CA PRO A 68 -2.18 7.34 0.98
C PRO A 68 -1.67 5.90 0.75
N LYS A 69 -0.34 5.76 0.65
CA LYS A 69 0.31 4.46 0.48
C LYS A 69 -0.01 3.55 1.67
N ARG A 70 -0.33 2.28 1.40
CA ARG A 70 -0.52 1.27 2.45
C ARG A 70 0.77 1.11 3.26
N ARG A 71 0.63 0.98 4.58
CA ARG A 71 1.77 0.71 5.46
C ARG A 71 2.35 -0.67 5.15
N ALA A 72 3.67 -0.76 5.08
CA ALA A 72 4.35 -2.05 4.94
C ALA A 72 4.16 -2.89 6.20
N GLU A 73 3.92 -4.19 6.02
CA GLU A 73 3.76 -5.13 7.14
C GLU A 73 5.09 -5.34 7.89
N SER A 74 6.19 -5.42 7.15
CA SER A 74 7.54 -5.75 7.63
C SER A 74 8.55 -4.67 7.19
N PRO A 75 8.51 -3.44 7.75
CA PRO A 75 9.31 -2.30 7.28
C PRO A 75 10.83 -2.44 7.47
N ALA A 76 11.29 -3.20 8.48
CA ALA A 76 12.71 -3.27 8.86
C ALA A 76 13.59 -3.98 7.81
N VAL A 77 13.00 -4.77 6.92
CA VAL A 77 13.74 -5.47 5.85
C VAL A 77 14.02 -4.53 4.65
N ARG A 78 13.65 -3.24 4.72
CA ARG A 78 14.01 -2.16 3.76
C ARG A 78 13.91 -2.56 2.28
N GLY A 79 12.86 -3.29 1.90
CA GLY A 79 12.62 -3.73 0.51
C GLY A 79 13.43 -4.95 0.05
N ARG A 80 14.20 -5.59 0.93
CA ARG A 80 14.82 -6.89 0.69
C ARG A 80 13.83 -8.01 1.00
N CYS A 81 14.07 -9.21 0.46
CA CYS A 81 13.27 -10.39 0.78
C CYS A 81 13.60 -10.90 2.20
N GLU A 82 14.90 -10.99 2.50
CA GLU A 82 15.43 -11.54 3.74
C GLU A 82 16.64 -10.73 4.22
N MET A 83 16.92 -10.78 5.51
CA MET A 83 18.07 -10.10 6.10
C MET A 83 18.66 -10.89 7.26
N LYS A 84 20.00 -10.90 7.32
CA LYS A 84 20.77 -11.52 8.40
C LYS A 84 20.64 -10.70 9.68
N GLY A 85 20.62 -11.38 10.82
CA GLY A 85 20.66 -10.76 12.14
C GLY A 85 21.23 -11.69 13.20
N VAL A 86 21.48 -11.12 14.39
CA VAL A 86 21.99 -11.83 15.56
C VAL A 86 20.94 -11.79 16.67
N CYS A 87 20.63 -12.95 17.25
CA CYS A 87 19.68 -13.07 18.35
C CYS A 87 20.21 -12.35 19.61
N VAL A 88 19.44 -11.40 20.12
CA VAL A 88 19.70 -10.69 21.38
C VAL A 88 19.13 -11.48 22.55
N ARG A 89 17.91 -12.01 22.41
CA ARG A 89 17.32 -12.93 23.38
C ARG A 89 16.30 -13.84 22.69
N VAL A 90 16.15 -15.04 23.22
CA VAL A 90 15.13 -16.00 22.80
C VAL A 90 14.17 -16.20 23.97
N GLY A 91 12.88 -16.32 23.70
CA GLY A 91 11.89 -16.47 24.75
C GLY A 91 10.52 -16.90 24.24
N VAL A 92 9.54 -16.88 25.13
CA VAL A 92 8.15 -17.25 24.87
C VAL A 92 7.22 -16.07 25.17
N ILE A 93 6.21 -15.87 24.34
CA ILE A 93 5.16 -14.87 24.50
C ILE A 93 3.80 -15.56 24.51
N THR A 94 2.89 -15.11 25.36
CA THR A 94 1.48 -15.48 25.31
C THR A 94 0.76 -14.70 24.20
N PRO A 95 -0.08 -15.36 23.39
CA PRO A 95 -0.82 -14.70 22.32
C PRO A 95 -1.91 -13.77 22.86
N LYS A 96 -2.46 -12.93 21.99
CA LYS A 96 -3.67 -12.15 22.31
C LYS A 96 -4.89 -13.07 22.50
N LYS A 97 -5.80 -12.70 23.40
CA LYS A 97 -7.16 -13.28 23.50
C LYS A 97 -7.83 -13.21 22.12
N PRO A 98 -8.53 -14.22 21.60
CA PRO A 98 -9.11 -15.41 22.25
C PRO A 98 -8.19 -16.62 22.39
N ASN A 99 -7.01 -16.56 21.77
CA ASN A 99 -6.11 -17.71 21.71
C ASN A 99 -5.30 -17.82 23.01
N SER A 100 -4.88 -19.04 23.34
CA SER A 100 -4.01 -19.36 24.48
C SER A 100 -2.82 -20.20 24.03
N GLY A 101 -1.82 -20.33 24.90
CA GLY A 101 -0.62 -21.14 24.67
C GLY A 101 0.67 -20.33 24.57
N GLU A 102 1.73 -21.01 24.13
CA GLU A 102 3.09 -20.48 24.14
C GLU A 102 3.62 -20.26 22.72
N ARG A 103 4.04 -19.03 22.42
CA ARG A 103 4.61 -18.67 21.12
C ARG A 103 6.09 -18.33 21.27
N LYS A 104 6.93 -19.15 20.64
CA LYS A 104 8.40 -18.99 20.68
C LYS A 104 8.82 -17.84 19.78
N PHE A 105 9.60 -16.91 20.31
CA PHE A 105 10.09 -15.73 19.60
C PHE A 105 11.57 -15.48 19.86
N ALA A 106 12.21 -14.75 18.95
CA ALA A 106 13.55 -14.21 19.12
C ALA A 106 13.51 -12.69 18.96
N ARG A 107 14.17 -11.95 19.87
CA ARG A 107 14.58 -10.56 19.58
C ARG A 107 15.88 -10.64 18.81
N VAL A 108 15.93 -10.01 17.66
CA VAL A 108 17.07 -10.10 16.75
C VAL A 108 17.51 -8.70 16.38
N ARG A 109 18.81 -8.44 16.48
CA ARG A 109 19.45 -7.24 15.95
C ARG A 109 19.83 -7.51 14.52
N LEU A 110 19.18 -6.83 13.59
CA LEU A 110 19.45 -6.96 12.16
C LEU A 110 20.79 -6.33 11.79
N SER A 111 21.35 -6.73 10.65
CA SER A 111 22.54 -6.07 10.10
C SER A 111 22.32 -4.57 9.81
N SER A 112 21.07 -4.14 9.62
CA SER A 112 20.69 -2.72 9.51
C SER A 112 20.80 -1.94 10.83
N GLY A 113 21.03 -2.62 11.96
CA GLY A 113 21.08 -2.04 13.31
C GLY A 113 19.74 -2.06 14.06
N GLU A 114 18.62 -2.26 13.35
CA GLU A 114 17.29 -2.29 13.96
C GLU A 114 17.06 -3.57 14.77
N VAL A 115 16.47 -3.44 15.96
CA VAL A 115 16.10 -4.58 16.81
C VAL A 115 14.64 -4.94 16.57
N VAL A 116 14.41 -6.15 16.07
CA VAL A 116 13.08 -6.65 15.72
C VAL A 116 12.72 -7.89 16.51
N MET A 117 11.42 -8.20 16.56
CA MET A 117 10.91 -9.45 17.12
C MET A 117 10.47 -10.37 15.99
N ALA A 118 11.08 -11.56 15.94
CA ALA A 118 10.82 -12.58 14.94
C ALA A 118 10.20 -13.83 15.58
N TYR A 119 9.16 -14.38 14.94
CA TYR A 119 8.53 -15.64 15.34
C TYR A 119 9.38 -16.82 14.86
N ILE A 120 9.49 -17.84 15.71
CA ILE A 120 10.21 -19.07 15.40
C ILE A 120 9.17 -20.13 14.96
N PRO A 121 9.10 -20.49 13.67
CA PRO A 121 8.07 -21.40 13.17
C PRO A 121 8.41 -22.87 13.45
N GLY A 122 7.39 -23.70 13.68
CA GLY A 122 7.54 -25.14 13.88
C GLY A 122 7.78 -25.56 15.33
N GLU A 123 7.99 -26.86 15.51
CA GLU A 123 8.22 -27.49 16.81
C GLU A 123 9.72 -27.53 17.13
N GLY A 124 10.07 -27.26 18.40
CA GLY A 124 11.47 -27.20 18.85
C GLY A 124 12.31 -26.11 18.17
N HIS A 125 13.43 -25.71 18.75
CA HIS A 125 14.42 -24.84 18.08
C HIS A 125 15.75 -24.91 18.80
N ASN A 126 16.82 -24.56 18.07
CA ASN A 126 18.20 -24.55 18.57
C ASN A 126 18.73 -23.12 18.82
N LEU A 127 17.88 -22.10 18.76
CA LEU A 127 18.37 -20.72 18.92
C LEU A 127 18.72 -20.43 20.36
N GLN A 128 19.88 -19.81 20.52
CA GLN A 128 20.37 -19.29 21.78
C GLN A 128 20.62 -17.78 21.63
N GLN A 129 21.10 -17.16 22.69
CA GLN A 129 21.65 -15.82 22.59
C GLN A 129 22.85 -15.84 21.63
N HIS A 130 23.03 -14.78 20.85
CA HIS A 130 24.09 -14.62 19.84
C HIS A 130 24.06 -15.55 18.63
N SER A 131 23.09 -16.47 18.53
CA SER A 131 22.90 -17.23 17.30
C SER A 131 22.59 -16.31 16.12
N VAL A 132 23.19 -16.61 14.98
CA VAL A 132 23.04 -15.88 13.73
C VAL A 132 21.90 -16.50 12.94
N VAL A 133 20.95 -15.65 12.52
CA VAL A 133 19.71 -16.09 11.89
C VAL A 133 19.38 -15.29 10.65
N MET A 134 18.65 -15.92 9.73
CA MET A 134 18.07 -15.26 8.56
C MET A 134 16.62 -14.93 8.86
N ILE A 135 16.23 -13.67 8.68
CA ILE A 135 14.88 -13.17 8.92
C ILE A 135 14.19 -12.86 7.61
N ARG A 136 12.93 -13.26 7.50
CA ARG A 136 12.03 -12.89 6.42
C ARG A 136 10.84 -12.08 6.94
N GLY A 137 10.16 -11.42 6.01
CA GLY A 137 8.88 -10.75 6.30
C GLY A 137 7.76 -11.72 6.71
N GLY A 138 6.76 -11.17 7.39
CA GLY A 138 5.53 -11.84 7.77
C GLY A 138 5.19 -11.64 9.24
N ARG A 139 3.98 -11.16 9.51
CA ARG A 139 3.49 -10.92 10.87
C ARG A 139 2.82 -12.17 11.44
N SER A 140 3.12 -12.47 12.70
CA SER A 140 2.30 -13.39 13.48
C SER A 140 1.02 -12.66 13.92
N GLN A 141 -0.15 -13.14 13.48
CA GLN A 141 -1.43 -12.48 13.76
C GLN A 141 -1.80 -12.54 15.25
N ASP A 142 -1.31 -13.57 15.95
CA ASP A 142 -1.60 -13.86 17.36
C ASP A 142 -0.79 -12.97 18.31
N CYS A 143 0.49 -12.76 18.01
CA CYS A 143 1.40 -12.03 18.88
C CYS A 143 1.52 -10.56 18.47
N PRO A 144 1.11 -9.60 19.32
CA PRO A 144 1.37 -8.20 19.04
C PRO A 144 2.87 -7.92 19.01
N GLY A 145 3.32 -7.06 18.09
CA GLY A 145 4.72 -6.66 17.95
C GLY A 145 5.62 -7.64 17.17
N VAL A 146 5.21 -8.90 16.97
CA VAL A 146 5.99 -9.89 16.21
C VAL A 146 5.65 -9.81 14.71
N LYS A 147 6.46 -9.05 13.97
CA LYS A 147 6.23 -8.69 12.55
C LYS A 147 7.10 -9.44 11.54
N TYR A 148 7.93 -10.36 12.01
CA TYR A 148 8.88 -11.10 11.19
C TYR A 148 8.90 -12.58 11.55
N HIS A 149 9.45 -13.39 10.66
CA HIS A 149 9.68 -14.82 10.89
C HIS A 149 11.16 -15.14 10.69
N VAL A 150 11.67 -16.09 11.47
CA VAL A 150 12.98 -16.67 11.23
C VAL A 150 12.85 -17.77 10.17
N VAL A 151 13.77 -17.80 9.21
CA VAL A 151 13.87 -18.84 8.18
C VAL A 151 14.51 -20.09 8.79
N ARG A 152 13.90 -21.26 8.58
CA ARG A 152 14.41 -22.55 9.06
C ARG A 152 15.38 -23.17 8.08
N GLY A 153 16.40 -23.85 8.59
CA GLY A 153 17.43 -24.51 7.78
C GLY A 153 18.45 -23.54 7.19
N ALA A 154 18.58 -22.34 7.74
CA ALA A 154 19.49 -21.29 7.30
C ALA A 154 20.33 -20.78 8.46
N LEU A 155 21.62 -20.55 8.21
CA LEU A 155 22.62 -20.12 9.22
C LEU A 155 22.60 -21.08 10.43
N ASP A 156 22.50 -20.56 11.65
CA ASP A 156 22.57 -21.39 12.87
C ASP A 156 21.24 -22.07 13.19
N LEU A 157 20.14 -21.69 12.52
CA LEU A 157 18.83 -22.28 12.76
C LEU A 157 18.63 -23.56 11.95
N GLY A 158 18.79 -24.69 12.62
CA GLY A 158 18.43 -26.00 12.10
C GLY A 158 16.95 -26.13 11.70
N GLY A 159 16.70 -27.03 10.75
CA GLY A 159 15.35 -27.42 10.36
C GLY A 159 14.60 -28.17 11.47
N VAL A 160 13.29 -28.33 11.30
CA VAL A 160 12.48 -29.10 12.25
C VAL A 160 12.72 -30.61 12.04
N GLY A 161 13.06 -31.32 13.11
CA GLY A 161 13.31 -32.77 13.09
C GLY A 161 12.04 -33.54 12.74
N ASN A 162 12.19 -34.70 12.09
CA ASN A 162 11.12 -35.66 11.79
C ASN A 162 9.90 -35.08 11.03
N ARG A 163 10.04 -33.91 10.39
CA ARG A 163 8.94 -33.31 9.63
C ARG A 163 8.76 -34.07 8.30
N VAL A 164 7.60 -34.69 8.11
CA VAL A 164 7.25 -35.40 6.86
C VAL A 164 6.58 -34.47 5.84
N THR A 165 5.69 -33.59 6.31
CA THR A 165 4.88 -32.68 5.47
C THR A 165 5.42 -31.25 5.46
N SER A 166 5.27 -30.54 4.34
CA SER A 166 5.70 -29.14 4.18
C SER A 166 7.17 -28.88 4.55
N ARG A 167 8.03 -29.86 4.24
CA ARG A 167 9.46 -29.90 4.60
C ARG A 167 10.25 -28.67 4.15
N SER A 168 9.95 -28.16 2.95
CA SER A 168 10.59 -26.96 2.39
C SER A 168 10.41 -25.71 3.26
N LYS A 169 9.25 -25.56 3.92
CA LYS A 169 8.96 -24.42 4.81
C LYS A 169 9.76 -24.47 6.12
N TYR A 170 10.08 -25.67 6.59
CA TYR A 170 10.71 -25.91 7.89
C TYR A 170 12.17 -26.37 7.78
N GLY A 171 12.78 -26.27 6.59
CA GLY A 171 14.20 -26.56 6.38
C GLY A 171 14.60 -28.03 6.57
N THR A 172 13.67 -28.97 6.38
CA THR A 172 13.91 -30.41 6.60
C THR A 172 14.25 -31.09 5.27
N LYS A 173 15.34 -31.85 5.22
CA LYS A 173 15.74 -32.62 4.02
C LYS A 173 14.78 -33.79 3.76
N LYS A 174 14.78 -34.34 2.53
CA LYS A 174 14.02 -35.57 2.24
C LYS A 174 14.66 -36.74 2.99
N PRO A 175 13.89 -37.52 3.77
CA PRO A 175 14.43 -38.73 4.37
C PRO A 175 14.91 -39.66 3.25
N LYS A 176 16.07 -40.28 3.47
CA LYS A 176 16.56 -41.32 2.55
C LYS A 176 15.68 -42.55 2.74
N SER A 177 15.18 -43.14 1.67
CA SER A 177 14.61 -44.48 1.71
C SER A 177 15.76 -45.43 2.01
N ILE A 178 15.78 -45.99 3.22
CA ILE A 178 16.63 -47.14 3.49
C ILE A 178 15.95 -48.28 2.73
N VAL A 179 16.54 -48.70 1.61
CA VAL A 179 16.13 -49.94 0.96
C VAL A 179 16.60 -51.05 1.91
N SER A 180 15.67 -51.65 2.63
CA SER A 180 15.93 -52.89 3.36
C SER A 180 16.06 -53.99 2.31
N GLU A 181 17.30 -54.36 2.01
CA GLU A 181 17.63 -55.64 1.36
C GLU A 181 17.19 -56.82 2.22
#